data_AF-A0A4U1LCH7-F1
#
_entry.id   AF-A0A4U1LCH7-F1
#
_cell.length_a   1.000
_cell.length_b   1.000
_cell.length_c   1.000
_cell.angle_alpha   90.00
_cell.angle_beta   90.00
_cell.angle_gamma   90.00
#
_symmetry.space_group_name_H-M   'P 1'
#
loop_
_entity.id
_entity.type
_entity.pdbx_description
1 polymer ?
#
loop_
_entity_poly.entity_id
_entity_poly.type
_entity_poly.pdbx_seq_one_letter_code
_entity_poly.pdbx_strand_id
1 'polypeptide(L)' 'IDITTPIEGDNIVNAAEDGDVTISGTTTDVEDGQVVTVTFDDGVNPPVTTTATVSGNAWTATDADISGLNNGT' A
#
# COMPACT_ATOMS: atom_id res chain seq x y z
N ILE A 1 12.30 2.00 -6.08
CA ILE A 1 10.84 1.96 -5.84
C ILE A 1 10.66 2.53 -4.46
N ASP A 2 9.82 3.54 -4.36
CA ASP A 2 9.70 4.37 -3.17
C ASP A 2 8.22 4.59 -2.90
N ILE A 3 7.85 4.72 -1.63
CA ILE A 3 6.52 5.14 -1.19
C ILE A 3 6.57 6.66 -0.99
N THR A 4 5.64 7.39 -1.59
CA THR A 4 5.74 8.86 -1.68
C THR A 4 4.68 9.62 -0.90
N THR A 5 3.61 8.94 -0.46
CA THR A 5 2.60 9.50 0.45
C THR A 5 2.70 8.82 1.81
N PRO A 6 2.54 9.56 2.92
CA PRO A 6 2.26 8.91 4.19
C PRO A 6 1.04 7.99 4.04
N ILE A 7 1.13 6.79 4.60
CA ILE A 7 0.02 5.84 4.60
C ILE A 7 -1.10 6.46 5.44
N GLU A 8 -2.29 6.65 4.87
CA GLU A 8 -3.42 7.31 5.55
C GLU A 8 -3.09 8.70 6.14
N GLY A 9 -2.09 9.39 5.59
CA GLY A 9 -1.73 10.76 5.97
C GLY A 9 -0.79 10.88 7.17
N ASP A 10 -0.67 9.86 8.02
CA ASP A 10 0.18 9.88 9.22
C ASP A 10 1.07 8.63 9.42
N ASN A 11 1.02 7.67 8.50
CA ASN A 11 1.67 6.36 8.54
C ASN A 11 1.13 5.38 9.58
N ILE A 12 -0.04 5.65 10.15
CA ILE A 12 -0.66 4.83 11.18
C ILE A 12 -2.07 4.48 10.71
N VAL A 13 -2.27 3.25 10.26
CA VAL A 13 -3.62 2.78 9.95
C VAL A 13 -4.35 2.43 11.24
N ASN A 14 -5.50 3.07 11.45
CA ASN A 14 -6.39 2.80 12.57
C ASN A 14 -7.69 2.11 12.11
N ALA A 15 -8.55 1.75 13.08
CA ALA A 15 -9.78 0.97 12.84
C ALA A 15 -10.84 1.69 11.96
N ALA A 16 -10.68 2.99 11.71
CA ALA A 16 -11.54 3.72 10.78
C ALA A 16 -11.01 3.72 9.34
N GLU A 17 -9.74 3.36 9.15
CA GLU A 17 -9.00 3.42 7.90
C GLU A 17 -8.67 2.03 7.34
N ASP A 18 -8.57 1.01 8.20
CA ASP A 18 -8.10 -0.34 7.85
C ASP A 18 -8.94 -1.08 6.80
N GLY A 19 -10.16 -0.63 6.50
CA GLY A 19 -11.02 -1.20 5.47
C GLY A 19 -10.76 -0.69 4.04
N ASP A 20 -10.03 0.41 3.85
CA ASP A 20 -9.74 0.99 2.52
C ASP A 20 -8.42 1.77 2.54
N VAL A 21 -7.30 1.03 2.65
CA VAL A 21 -5.97 1.66 2.68
C VAL A 21 -5.49 1.97 1.27
N THR A 22 -5.06 3.23 1.06
CA THR A 22 -4.43 3.68 -0.18
C THR A 22 -2.95 3.94 0.01
N ILE A 23 -2.12 3.30 -0.83
CA ILE A 23 -0.66 3.49 -0.87
C ILE A 23 -0.21 3.86 -2.27
N SER A 24 0.68 4.85 -2.34
CA SER A 24 1.24 5.32 -3.61
C SER A 24 2.75 5.53 -3.53
N GLY A 25 3.37 5.52 -4.70
CA GLY A 25 4.82 5.59 -4.80
C GLY A 25 5.33 5.88 -6.19
N THR A 26 6.66 5.86 -6.31
CA THR A 26 7.38 6.06 -7.56
C THR A 26 8.31 4.90 -7.89
N THR A 27 8.64 4.78 -9.17
CA THR A 27 9.63 3.85 -9.70
C THR A 27 10.66 4.58 -10.55
N THR A 28 11.88 4.04 -10.62
CA THR A 28 12.96 4.53 -11.50
C THR A 28 13.31 3.42 -12.48
N ASP A 29 13.40 3.76 -13.76
CA ASP A 29 13.74 2.82 -14.84
C ASP A 29 12.84 1.57 -14.89
N VAL A 30 11.54 1.75 -14.58
CA VAL A 30 10.51 0.71 -14.72
C VAL A 30 9.52 1.16 -15.78
N GLU A 31 9.26 0.31 -16.77
CA GLU A 31 8.32 0.61 -17.84
C GLU A 31 6.87 0.65 -17.35
N ASP A 32 6.05 1.42 -18.06
CA ASP A 32 4.60 1.43 -17.83
C ASP A 32 4.01 0.05 -18.07
N GLY A 33 3.00 -0.31 -17.27
CA GLY A 33 2.33 -1.61 -17.32
C GLY A 33 2.96 -2.69 -16.42
N GLN A 34 4.11 -2.41 -15.79
CA GLN A 34 4.67 -3.32 -14.79
C GLN A 34 3.82 -3.37 -13.52
N VAL A 35 3.78 -4.53 -12.88
CA VAL A 35 3.00 -4.76 -11.66
C VAL A 35 3.86 -4.48 -10.43
N VAL A 36 3.32 -3.67 -9.52
CA VAL A 36 3.84 -3.51 -8.17
C VAL A 36 3.00 -4.37 -7.24
N THR A 37 3.63 -5.29 -6.51
CA THR A 37 2.98 -6.05 -5.44
C THR A 37 3.27 -5.37 -4.11
N VAL A 38 2.22 -5.05 -3.37
CA VAL A 38 2.32 -4.44 -2.03
C VAL A 38 1.82 -5.46 -1.02
N THR A 39 2.62 -5.70 0.02
CA THR A 39 2.29 -6.61 1.10
C THR A 39 2.26 -5.85 2.42
N PHE A 40 1.14 -5.92 3.10
CA PHE A 40 0.93 -5.41 4.45
C PHE A 40 1.14 -6.56 5.44
N ASP A 41 1.97 -6.33 6.45
CA ASP A 41 2.34 -7.33 7.44
C ASP A 41 2.55 -6.65 8.80
N ASP A 42 1.85 -7.12 9.82
CA ASP A 42 2.01 -6.69 11.21
C ASP A 42 2.89 -7.67 12.02
N GLY A 43 3.40 -8.73 11.39
CA GLY A 43 4.22 -9.78 11.97
C GLY A 43 3.45 -10.79 12.83
N VAL A 44 2.12 -10.71 12.90
CA VAL A 44 1.26 -11.53 13.78
C VAL A 44 0.17 -12.23 12.98
N ASN A 45 -0.56 -11.47 12.18
CA ASN A 45 -1.70 -11.93 11.38
C ASN A 45 -1.25 -12.28 9.95
N PRO A 46 -2.04 -13.07 9.19
CA PRO A 46 -1.71 -13.35 7.81
C PRO A 46 -1.56 -12.06 6.98
N PRO A 47 -0.48 -11.93 6.19
CA PRO A 47 -0.24 -10.71 5.44
C PRO A 47 -1.30 -10.50 4.36
N VAL A 48 -1.66 -9.24 4.12
CA VAL A 48 -2.59 -8.84 3.07
C VAL A 48 -1.79 -8.36 1.86
N THR A 49 -2.19 -8.74 0.65
CA THR A 49 -1.51 -8.34 -0.58
C THR A 49 -2.47 -7.63 -1.53
N THR A 50 -2.00 -6.52 -2.09
CA THR A 50 -2.66 -5.80 -3.18
C THR A 50 -1.66 -5.54 -4.31
N THR A 51 -2.16 -5.07 -5.45
CA THR A 51 -1.34 -4.78 -6.62
C THR A 51 -1.66 -3.41 -7.21
N ALA A 52 -0.64 -2.76 -7.76
CA ALA A 52 -0.76 -1.57 -8.58
C ALA A 52 -0.07 -1.77 -9.94
N THR A 53 -0.37 -0.89 -10.89
CA THR A 53 0.32 -0.83 -12.18
C THR A 53 1.14 0.45 -12.27
N VAL A 54 2.36 0.33 -12.78
CA VAL A 54 3.21 1.50 -13.04
C VAL A 54 2.67 2.28 -14.24
N SER A 55 2.52 3.58 -14.08
CA SER A 55 2.25 4.54 -15.16
C SER A 55 2.99 5.83 -14.91
N GLY A 56 3.81 6.26 -15.87
CA GLY A 56 4.58 7.50 -15.79
C GLY A 56 5.48 7.56 -14.56
N ASN A 57 6.19 6.46 -14.25
CA ASN A 57 7.03 6.32 -13.06
C ASN A 57 6.30 6.40 -11.72
N ALA A 58 4.96 6.32 -11.70
CA ALA A 58 4.14 6.33 -10.49
C ALA A 58 3.29 5.06 -10.40
N TRP A 59 2.86 4.73 -9.19
CA TRP A 59 1.94 3.63 -8.93
C TRP A 59 1.04 3.96 -7.74
N THR A 60 -0.17 3.40 -7.72
CA THR A 60 -1.11 3.56 -6.61
C THR A 60 -1.90 2.27 -6.44
N ALA A 61 -1.83 1.69 -5.26
CA ALA A 61 -2.67 0.58 -4.83
C ALA A 61 -3.75 1.15 -3.90
N THR A 62 -5.01 1.01 -4.30
CA THR A 62 -6.19 1.45 -3.54
C THR A 62 -6.93 0.24 -2.98
N ASP A 63 -7.90 0.47 -2.08
CA ASP A 63 -8.88 -0.54 -1.66
C ASP A 63 -8.24 -1.78 -1.05
N ALA A 64 -7.14 -1.60 -0.31
CA ALA A 64 -6.57 -2.67 0.50
C ALA A 64 -7.32 -2.76 1.83
N ASP A 65 -8.25 -3.71 1.92
CA ASP A 65 -8.83 -4.13 3.20
C ASP A 65 -7.77 -4.90 4.01
N ILE A 66 -7.21 -4.22 5.00
CA ILE A 66 -6.24 -4.77 5.94
C ILE A 66 -6.83 -4.95 7.35
N SER A 67 -8.16 -4.93 7.50
CA SER A 67 -8.83 -5.00 8.81
C SER A 67 -8.56 -6.30 9.58
N GLY A 68 -7.91 -7.29 8.94
CA GLY A 68 -7.42 -8.50 9.57
C GLY A 68 -6.08 -8.35 10.30
N LEU A 69 -5.39 -7.22 10.13
CA LEU A 69 -4.14 -6.89 10.82
C LEU A 69 -4.42 -6.08 12.10
N ASN A 70 -3.43 -5.99 12.98
CA ASN A 70 -3.51 -5.12 14.15
C ASN A 70 -3.34 -3.65 13.73
N ASN A 71 -4.19 -2.78 14.27
CA ASN A 71 -4.07 -1.35 14.11
C ASN A 71 -2.76 -0.81 14.69
N GLY A 72 -2.22 0.22 14.03
CA GLY A 72 -1.05 0.94 14.50
C GLY A 72 -1.33 1.80 15.73
N THR A 73 -0.26 2.32 16.34
CA THR A 73 -0.29 3.18 17.53
C THR A 73 0.66 4.36 17.41
#